data_AF-A0A356APD4-F1
#
_entry.id   AF-A0A356APD4-F1
#
_cell.length_a   1.000
_cell.length_b   1.000
_cell.length_c   1.000
_cell.angle_alpha   90.00
_cell.angle_beta   90.00
_cell.angle_gamma   90.00
#
_symmetry.space_group_name_H-M   'P 1'
#
loop_
_entity.id
_entity.type
_entity.pdbx_description
1 polymer ?
#
loop_
_entity_poly.entity_id
_entity_poly.type
_entity_poly.pdbx_seq_one_letter_code
_entity_poly.pdbx_strand_id
1 'polypeptide(L)'
;YRRAEEQMPARREEIHHAKEEGIRFQLLTNPVAIRGDKDGRVTEIECVKMELGEPDKSGRRRPIEIEGSNFRIPVDCVIMAIGNSPNPLIHKTTDG
;
A
#
# COMPACT_ATOMS: atom_id res chain seq x y z
N TYR A 1 -3.12 3.36 0.20
CA TYR A 1 -3.32 2.49 -0.98
C TYR A 1 -2.87 3.27 -2.21
N ARG A 2 -1.94 2.74 -3.00
CA ARG A 2 -1.28 3.50 -4.07
C ARG A 2 -2.14 3.79 -5.30
N ARG A 3 -3.35 3.23 -5.40
CA ARG A 3 -4.26 3.36 -6.55
C ARG A 3 -5.61 3.96 -6.11
N ALA A 4 -6.51 4.16 -7.07
CA ALA A 4 -7.90 4.56 -6.82
C ALA A 4 -8.77 3.39 -6.35
N GLU A 5 -9.95 3.70 -5.81
CA GLU A 5 -10.85 2.73 -5.19
C GLU A 5 -11.34 1.67 -6.19
N GLU A 6 -11.64 2.07 -7.42
CA GLU A 6 -12.11 1.20 -8.50
C GLU A 6 -11.09 0.11 -8.85
N GLN A 7 -9.84 0.30 -8.45
CA GLN A 7 -8.72 -0.58 -8.72
C GLN A 7 -8.33 -1.44 -7.52
N MET A 8 -9.08 -1.37 -6.41
CA MET A 8 -8.87 -2.24 -5.25
C MET A 8 -9.18 -3.69 -5.63
N PRO A 9 -8.29 -4.64 -5.29
CA PRO A 9 -8.54 -6.06 -5.52
C PRO A 9 -9.49 -6.68 -4.48
N ALA A 10 -9.80 -5.97 -3.39
CA ALA A 10 -10.69 -6.45 -2.34
C ALA A 10 -12.14 -6.57 -2.84
N ARG A 11 -12.92 -7.45 -2.20
CA ARG A 11 -14.34 -7.61 -2.50
C ARG A 11 -15.08 -6.31 -2.16
N ARG A 12 -16.03 -5.92 -3.01
CA ARG A 12 -16.79 -4.67 -2.84
C ARG A 12 -17.55 -4.60 -1.51
N GLU A 13 -18.12 -5.73 -1.09
CA GLU A 13 -18.84 -5.86 0.18
C GLU A 13 -17.93 -5.59 1.39
N GLU A 14 -16.70 -6.13 1.37
CA GLU A 14 -15.70 -5.89 2.43
C GLU A 14 -15.26 -4.43 2.48
N ILE A 15 -15.12 -3.78 1.31
CA ILE A 15 -14.82 -2.33 1.25
C ILE A 15 -15.96 -1.52 1.86
N HIS A 16 -17.21 -1.92 1.61
CA HIS A 16 -18.40 -1.27 2.17
C HIS A 16 -18.45 -1.42 3.69
N HIS A 17 -18.35 -2.66 4.20
CA HIS A 17 -18.35 -2.92 5.64
C HIS A 17 -17.21 -2.18 6.35
N ALA A 18 -16.00 -2.18 5.78
CA ALA A 18 -14.88 -1.43 6.36
C ALA A 18 -15.17 0.08 6.43
N LYS A 19 -15.86 0.67 5.44
CA LYS A 19 -16.29 2.07 5.50
C LYS A 19 -17.33 2.30 6.59
N GLU A 20 -18.29 1.38 6.75
CA GLU A 20 -19.31 1.44 7.82
C GLU A 20 -18.70 1.31 9.22
N GLU A 21 -17.64 0.51 9.36
CA GLU A 21 -16.85 0.37 10.59
C GLU A 21 -15.95 1.60 10.88
N GLY A 22 -15.91 2.58 9.96
CA GLY A 22 -15.15 3.82 10.12
C GLY A 22 -13.68 3.73 9.70
N ILE A 23 -13.29 2.71 8.94
CA ILE A 23 -11.94 2.61 8.38
C ILE A 23 -11.68 3.75 7.40
N ARG A 24 -10.57 4.46 7.62
CA ARG A 24 -10.14 5.58 6.76
C ARG A 24 -9.28 5.06 5.61
N PHE A 25 -9.78 5.19 4.40
CA PHE A 25 -9.05 4.82 3.19
C PHE A 25 -8.22 5.99 2.66
N GLN A 26 -6.90 5.92 2.82
CA GLN A 26 -5.98 6.84 2.16
C GLN A 26 -5.65 6.33 0.75
N LEU A 27 -6.43 6.72 -0.25
CA LEU A 27 -6.22 6.37 -1.67
C LEU A 27 -5.07 7.19 -2.27
N LEU A 28 -4.58 6.77 -3.44
CA LEU A 28 -3.51 7.46 -4.17
C LEU A 28 -2.33 7.84 -3.26
N THR A 29 -1.95 6.92 -2.38
CA THR A 29 -0.95 7.16 -1.35
C THR A 29 -0.04 5.95 -1.24
N ASN A 30 1.27 6.19 -1.39
CA ASN A 30 2.31 5.18 -1.33
C ASN A 30 3.27 5.48 -0.16
N PRO A 31 3.54 4.52 0.74
CA PRO A 31 4.53 4.71 1.79
C PRO A 31 5.95 4.71 1.22
N VAL A 32 6.79 5.62 1.71
CA VAL A 32 8.21 5.77 1.29
C VAL A 32 9.19 5.47 2.42
N ALA A 33 8.81 5.71 3.67
CA ALA A 33 9.65 5.40 4.83
C ALA A 33 8.81 5.14 6.09
N ILE A 34 9.27 4.21 6.93
CA ILE A 34 8.77 4.03 8.30
C ILE A 34 9.81 4.63 9.23
N ARG A 35 9.38 5.50 10.14
CA ARG A 35 10.25 6.18 11.09
C ARG A 35 9.92 5.71 12.50
N GLY A 36 10.96 5.64 13.32
CA GLY A 36 10.83 5.21 14.70
C GLY A 36 11.61 6.09 15.66
N ASP A 37 11.33 5.90 16.94
CA ASP A 37 12.07 6.53 18.03
C ASP A 37 13.41 5.81 18.30
N LYS A 38 14.16 6.34 19.28
CA LYS A 38 15.44 5.79 19.74
C LYS A 38 15.34 4.37 20.30
N ASP A 39 14.15 3.95 20.73
CA ASP A 39 13.87 2.63 21.31
C ASP A 39 13.38 1.63 20.25
N GLY A 40 13.33 2.05 18.97
CA GLY A 40 12.93 1.23 17.84
C GLY A 40 11.43 1.09 17.65
N ARG A 41 10.61 1.93 18.30
CA ARG A 41 9.15 1.92 18.13
C ARG A 41 8.74 2.83 16.97
N VAL A 42 7.75 2.39 16.18
CA VAL A 42 7.21 3.21 15.10
C VAL A 42 6.51 4.44 15.68
N THR A 43 6.75 5.60 15.06
CA THR A 43 6.13 6.87 15.45
C THR A 43 5.39 7.55 14.31
N GLU A 44 5.83 7.31 13.07
CA GLU A 44 5.21 7.87 11.88
C GLU A 44 5.56 7.06 10.63
N ILE A 45 4.68 7.15 9.64
CA ILE A 45 4.93 6.69 8.29
C ILE A 45 4.97 7.90 7.35
N GLU A 46 6.02 7.97 6.54
CA GLU A 46 6.12 8.95 5.47
C GLU A 46 5.54 8.36 4.19
N CYS A 47 4.66 9.13 3.55
CA CYS A 47 3.97 8.75 2.34
C CYS A 47 4.12 9.84 1.28
N VAL A 48 3.99 9.45 0.01
CA VAL A 48 3.91 10.33 -1.15
C VAL A 48 2.52 10.19 -1.79
N LYS A 49 1.99 11.27 -2.35
CA LYS A 49 0.76 11.22 -3.14
C LYS A 49 1.04 10.65 -4.52
N MET A 50 0.05 9.97 -5.05
CA MET A 50 0.10 9.35 -6.37
C MET A 50 -0.91 10.02 -7.30
N GLU A 51 -0.64 9.99 -8.59
CA GLU A 51 -1.61 10.24 -9.65
C GLU A 51 -1.79 8.99 -10.53
N LEU A 52 -2.89 8.91 -11.25
CA LEU A 52 -3.16 7.78 -12.15
C LEU A 52 -2.67 8.12 -13.56
N GLY A 53 -1.65 7.41 -14.01
CA GLY A 53 -1.20 7.43 -15.39
C GLY A 53 -2.05 6.53 -16.30
N GLU A 54 -1.43 6.10 -17.40
CA GLU A 54 -2.07 5.21 -18.38
C GLU A 54 -2.35 3.80 -17.82
N PRO A 55 -3.38 3.11 -18.33
CA PRO A 55 -3.68 1.73 -17.99
C PRO A 55 -2.51 0.80 -18.38
N ASP A 56 -2.17 -0.12 -17.46
CA ASP A 56 -1.26 -1.22 -17.74
C ASP A 56 -1.95 -2.36 -18.54
N LYS A 57 -1.20 -3.40 -18.90
CA LYS A 57 -1.71 -4.57 -19.64
C LYS A 57 -2.86 -5.32 -18.91
N SER A 58 -3.04 -5.10 -17.61
CA SER A 58 -4.16 -5.66 -16.83
C SER A 58 -5.40 -4.75 -16.82
N GLY A 59 -5.35 -3.62 -17.51
CA GLY A 59 -6.38 -2.58 -17.51
C GLY A 59 -6.31 -1.65 -16.28
N ARG A 60 -5.33 -1.83 -15.40
CA ARG A 60 -5.20 -1.01 -14.19
C ARG A 60 -4.26 0.17 -14.47
N ARG A 61 -4.75 1.39 -14.31
CA ARG A 61 -3.94 2.63 -14.32
C ARG A 61 -2.73 2.52 -13.39
N ARG A 62 -1.56 2.87 -13.93
CA ARG A 62 -0.30 2.88 -13.18
C ARG A 62 -0.30 4.07 -12.20
N PRO A 63 0.09 3.87 -10.94
CA PRO A 63 0.29 4.97 -10.03
C PRO A 63 1.65 5.62 -10.29
N ILE A 64 1.67 6.94 -10.44
CA ILE A 64 2.86 7.78 -10.64
C ILE A 64 3.01 8.67 -9.41
N GLU A 65 4.23 8.80 -8.88
CA GLU A 65 4.49 9.65 -7.70
C GLU A 65 4.40 11.13 -8.08
N ILE A 66 3.71 11.91 -7.26
CA ILE A 66 3.71 13.37 -7.39
C ILE A 66 4.92 13.89 -6.61
N GLU A 67 5.94 14.38 -7.32
CA GLU A 67 7.16 14.89 -6.69
C GLU A 67 6.86 16.02 -5.69
N GLY A 68 7.56 16.02 -4.55
CA GLY A 68 7.40 17.02 -3.50
C GLY A 68 6.08 16.92 -2.70
N SER A 69 5.25 15.91 -2.95
CA SER A 69 3.97 15.72 -2.26
C SER A 69 4.08 14.92 -0.96
N ASN A 70 5.30 14.69 -0.46
CA ASN A 70 5.55 13.91 0.75
C ASN A 70 4.84 14.49 1.97
N PHE A 71 4.25 13.61 2.76
CA PHE A 71 3.59 13.96 4.01
C PHE A 71 3.76 12.82 5.02
N ARG A 72 3.52 13.13 6.29
CA ARG A 72 3.71 12.20 7.39
C ARG A 72 2.37 11.90 8.06
N ILE A 73 2.19 10.66 8.45
CA ILE A 73 1.03 10.19 9.19
C ILE A 73 1.54 9.63 10.52
N PRO A 74 1.19 10.26 11.66
CA PRO A 74 1.52 9.71 12.97
C PRO A 74 0.83 8.37 13.18
N VAL A 75 1.61 7.34 13.48
CA VAL A 75 1.13 5.96 13.72
C VAL A 75 2.07 5.26 14.70
N ASP A 76 1.50 4.37 15.50
CA ASP A 76 2.21 3.51 16.45
C ASP A 76 2.40 2.08 15.91
N CYS A 77 1.61 1.69 14.91
CA CYS A 77 1.63 0.37 14.30
C CYS A 77 1.55 0.46 12.76
N VAL A 78 2.32 -0.40 12.07
CA VAL A 78 2.27 -0.56 10.61
C VAL A 78 2.15 -2.03 10.27
N ILE A 79 1.12 -2.40 9.52
CA ILE A 79 0.87 -3.77 9.05
C ILE A 79 1.11 -3.82 7.54
N MET A 80 2.08 -4.63 7.11
CA MET A 80 2.45 -4.76 5.70
C MET A 80 1.57 -5.78 4.98
N ALA A 81 0.64 -5.30 4.16
CA ALA A 81 -0.30 -6.13 3.37
C ALA A 81 -0.08 -5.97 1.86
N ILE A 82 1.17 -6.07 1.39
CA ILE A 82 1.56 -5.81 -0.01
C ILE A 82 1.56 -7.08 -0.91
N GLY A 83 1.09 -8.21 -0.38
CA GLY A 83 1.14 -9.52 -1.04
C GLY A 83 2.30 -10.38 -0.55
N ASN A 84 2.22 -11.69 -0.82
CA ASN A 84 3.23 -12.69 -0.47
C ASN A 84 3.73 -13.41 -1.73
N SER A 85 4.95 -13.93 -1.65
CA SER A 85 5.54 -14.78 -2.68
C SER A 85 5.88 -16.15 -2.10
N PRO A 86 5.86 -17.23 -2.90
CA PRO A 86 6.31 -18.54 -2.45
C PRO A 86 7.75 -18.54 -1.91
N ASN A 87 8.07 -19.48 -1.03
CA ASN A 87 9.42 -19.60 -0.45
C ASN A 87 10.47 -19.79 -1.58
N PRO A 88 11.49 -18.92 -1.66
CA PRO A 88 12.53 -19.01 -2.66
C PRO A 88 13.30 -20.34 -2.70
N LEU A 89 13.36 -21.07 -1.60
CA LEU A 89 14.11 -22.32 -1.55
C LEU A 89 13.45 -23.40 -2.42
N ILE A 90 12.11 -23.47 -2.42
CA ILE A 90 11.36 -24.51 -3.13
C ILE A 90 11.63 -24.49 -4.65
N HIS A 91 11.73 -23.29 -5.25
CA HIS A 91 12.00 -23.16 -6.69
C HIS A 91 13.46 -23.37 -7.06
N LYS A 92 14.40 -23.26 -6.11
CA LYS A 92 15.84 -23.42 -6.38
C LYS A 92 16.32 -24.84 -6.15
N THR A 93 15.63 -25.60 -5.30
CA THR A 93 16.07 -26.93 -4.86
C THR A 93 15.23 -28.07 -5.42
N THR A 94 14.20 -27.77 -6.21
CA THR A 94 13.34 -28.77 -6.84
C THR A 94 13.37 -28.53 -8.33
N ASP A 95 14.02 -29.43 -9.08
CA ASP A 95 13.92 -29.43 -10.53
C ASP A 95 12.49 -29.84 -10.91
N GLY A 96 11.84 -29.02 -11.73
CA GLY A 96 10.50 -29.26 -12.26
C GLY A 96 10.49 -30.27 -13.40
#